data_AF-A0A261VMS0-F1
#
_entry.id   AF-A0A261VMS0-F1
#
_cell.length_a   1.000
_cell.length_b   1.000
_cell.length_c   1.000
_cell.angle_alpha   90.00
_cell.angle_beta   90.00
_cell.angle_gamma   90.00
#
_symmetry.space_group_name_H-M   'P 1'
#
loop_
_entity.id
_entity.type
_entity.pdbx_description
1 polymer ?
#
loop_
_entity_poly.entity_id
_entity_poly.type
_entity_poly.pdbx_seq_one_letter_code
_entity_poly.pdbx_strand_id
1 'polypeptide(L)'
;MPHSPSRQASTPSASRGPSRVASAFDHFARFATRWAGSSLAFATALALVLGWAVSGPVFGYSQTWQLVINTGTTIITFLMVFLIQQSQNKDSQAVHLKLDELLLALKGADDGLVDAEDLDEAQLRELADHYAAVAKHLQGRLSRLDAGSA
;
A
#
# COMPACT_ATOMS: atom_id res chain seq x y z
N MET A 1 -38.71 44.43 -2.43
CA MET A 1 -38.34 43.27 -1.60
C MET A 1 -37.26 42.48 -2.35
N PRO A 2 -36.03 42.39 -1.83
CA PRO A 2 -35.07 41.38 -2.24
C PRO A 2 -34.79 40.40 -1.09
N HIS A 3 -34.82 39.11 -1.42
CA HIS A 3 -34.65 37.99 -0.51
C HIS A 3 -33.18 37.85 -0.08
N SER A 4 -32.94 37.71 1.22
CA SER A 4 -31.64 37.37 1.79
C SER A 4 -31.34 35.87 1.54
N PRO A 5 -30.17 35.49 1.00
CA PRO A 5 -29.76 34.09 0.99
C PRO A 5 -29.25 33.70 2.39
N SER A 6 -30.01 32.82 3.04
CA SER A 6 -29.65 32.14 4.28
C SER A 6 -28.38 31.30 4.09
N ARG A 7 -27.27 31.70 4.74
CA ARG A 7 -26.10 30.84 4.96
C ARG A 7 -26.54 29.60 5.75
N GLN A 8 -26.68 28.47 5.06
CA GLN A 8 -26.78 27.17 5.72
C GLN A 8 -25.40 26.85 6.28
N ALA A 9 -25.31 26.75 7.60
CA ALA A 9 -24.15 26.25 8.30
C ALA A 9 -23.98 24.77 7.95
N SER A 10 -22.87 24.43 7.31
CA SER A 10 -22.46 23.05 7.05
C SER A 10 -22.27 22.34 8.39
N THR A 11 -23.16 21.40 8.70
CA THR A 11 -23.07 20.49 9.84
C THR A 11 -21.73 19.74 9.79
N PRO A 12 -20.92 19.70 10.88
CA PRO A 12 -19.70 18.93 10.88
C PRO A 12 -20.05 17.44 10.74
N SER A 13 -19.59 16.82 9.67
CA SER A 13 -19.68 15.38 9.43
C SER A 13 -18.94 14.66 10.56
N ALA A 14 -19.69 13.95 11.39
CA ALA A 14 -19.14 13.12 12.44
C ALA A 14 -18.23 12.05 11.81
N SER A 15 -16.92 12.18 12.05
CA SER A 15 -15.92 11.18 11.71
C SER A 15 -16.27 9.88 12.44
N ARG A 16 -16.82 8.90 11.71
CA ARG A 16 -16.97 7.53 12.21
C ARG A 16 -15.57 7.00 12.48
N GLY A 17 -15.19 6.96 13.76
CA GLY A 17 -13.97 6.28 14.18
C GLY A 17 -13.92 4.86 13.60
N PRO A 18 -12.71 4.34 13.30
CA PRO A 18 -12.57 3.05 12.64
C PRO A 18 -13.33 1.97 13.42
N SER A 19 -14.05 1.11 12.69
CA SER A 19 -14.81 0.03 13.31
C SER A 19 -13.89 -0.82 14.19
N ARG A 20 -14.37 -1.25 15.36
CA ARG A 20 -13.57 -2.06 16.31
C ARG A 20 -12.98 -3.31 15.64
N VAL A 21 -13.69 -3.85 14.65
CA VAL A 21 -13.25 -4.99 13.81
C VAL A 21 -12.08 -4.61 12.92
N ALA A 22 -12.12 -3.45 12.25
CA ALA A 22 -11.02 -2.98 11.41
C ALA A 22 -9.74 -2.71 12.22
N SER A 23 -9.88 -2.14 13.43
CA SER A 23 -8.75 -1.89 14.34
C SER A 23 -8.12 -3.21 14.84
N ALA A 24 -8.93 -4.19 15.25
CA ALA A 24 -8.45 -5.49 15.68
C ALA A 24 -7.77 -6.28 14.55
N PHE A 25 -8.35 -6.25 13.34
CA PHE A 25 -7.77 -6.87 12.15
C PHE A 25 -6.44 -6.20 11.79
N ASP A 26 -6.34 -4.87 11.87
CA ASP A 26 -5.10 -4.15 11.59
C ASP A 26 -4.00 -4.49 12.60
N HIS A 27 -4.34 -4.60 13.89
CA HIS A 27 -3.39 -5.04 14.91
C HIS A 27 -2.91 -6.48 14.68
N PHE A 28 -3.83 -7.40 14.37
CA PHE A 28 -3.49 -8.78 14.04
C PHE A 28 -2.63 -8.87 12.78
N ALA A 29 -2.98 -8.14 11.72
CA ALA A 29 -2.23 -8.13 10.48
C ALA A 29 -0.81 -7.59 10.69
N ARG A 30 -0.64 -6.48 11.42
CA ARG A 30 0.69 -5.96 11.75
C ARG A 30 1.51 -6.94 12.60
N PHE A 31 0.89 -7.62 13.56
CA PHE A 31 1.54 -8.65 14.35
C PHE A 31 1.96 -9.84 13.49
N ALA A 32 1.04 -10.36 12.67
CA ALA A 32 1.28 -11.49 11.78
C ALA A 32 2.38 -11.19 10.76
N THR A 33 2.37 -10.01 10.12
CA THR A 33 3.39 -9.61 9.16
C THR A 33 4.76 -9.41 9.82
N ARG A 34 4.82 -8.77 11.01
CA ARG A 34 6.08 -8.63 11.77
C ARG A 34 6.64 -9.97 12.21
N TRP A 35 5.77 -10.87 12.65
CA TRP A 35 6.19 -12.18 13.09
C TRP A 35 6.67 -13.00 11.89
N ALA A 36 5.88 -13.09 10.81
CA ALA A 36 6.22 -13.81 9.59
C ALA A 36 7.55 -13.36 8.94
N GLY A 37 7.91 -12.08 9.05
CA GLY A 37 9.18 -11.54 8.56
C GLY A 37 10.40 -11.75 9.49
N SER A 38 10.20 -12.27 10.70
CA SER A 38 11.27 -12.44 11.69
C SER A 38 12.02 -13.77 11.54
N SER A 39 13.32 -13.79 11.88
CA SER A 39 14.15 -15.00 11.91
C SER A 39 13.60 -16.07 12.87
N LEU A 40 12.93 -15.64 13.95
CA LEU A 40 12.27 -16.54 14.89
C LEU A 40 11.08 -17.27 14.27
N ALA A 41 10.27 -16.61 13.44
CA ALA A 41 9.16 -17.29 12.76
C ALA A 41 9.67 -18.39 11.81
N PHE A 42 10.73 -18.11 11.06
CA PHE A 42 11.38 -19.13 10.22
C PHE A 42 11.85 -20.33 11.05
N ALA A 43 12.54 -20.09 12.18
CA ALA A 43 12.98 -21.15 13.07
C ALA A 43 11.80 -21.97 13.65
N THR A 44 10.71 -21.31 14.04
CA THR A 44 9.50 -22.01 14.53
C THR A 44 8.79 -22.81 13.44
N ALA A 45 8.70 -22.28 12.21
CA ALA A 45 8.14 -22.98 11.07
C ALA A 45 8.97 -24.23 10.73
N LEU A 46 10.30 -24.09 10.74
CA LEU A 46 11.20 -25.22 10.53
C LEU A 46 11.05 -26.28 11.62
N ALA A 47 10.98 -25.87 12.89
CA ALA A 47 10.76 -26.80 14.01
C ALA A 47 9.42 -27.53 13.89
N LEU A 48 8.35 -26.85 13.48
CA LEU A 48 7.05 -27.46 13.22
C LEU A 48 7.09 -28.49 12.08
N VAL A 49 7.76 -28.17 10.96
CA VAL A 49 7.94 -29.09 9.83
C VAL A 49 8.74 -30.32 10.25
N LEU A 50 9.83 -30.13 11.01
CA LEU A 50 10.64 -31.23 11.52
C LEU A 50 9.87 -32.10 12.52
N GLY A 51 9.13 -31.50 13.46
CA GLY A 51 8.29 -32.22 14.41
C GLY A 51 7.20 -33.05 13.70
N TRP A 52 6.57 -32.47 12.67
CA TRP A 52 5.64 -33.20 11.82
C TRP A 52 6.34 -34.36 11.07
N ALA A 53 7.51 -34.14 10.47
CA ALA A 53 8.26 -35.17 9.76
C ALA A 53 8.63 -36.36 10.67
N VAL A 54 9.07 -36.08 11.90
CA VAL A 54 9.41 -37.10 12.91
C VAL A 54 8.17 -37.83 13.43
N SER A 55 6.99 -37.22 13.39
CA SER A 55 5.74 -37.93 13.71
C SER A 55 5.31 -38.92 12.61
N GLY A 56 5.82 -38.78 11.38
CA GLY A 56 5.46 -39.62 10.23
C GLY A 56 5.64 -41.14 10.44
N PRO A 57 6.80 -41.61 10.94
CA PRO A 57 7.01 -43.02 11.27
C PRO A 57 6.03 -43.59 12.30
N VAL A 58 5.59 -42.79 13.28
CA VAL A 58 4.61 -43.21 14.31
C VAL A 58 3.24 -43.45 13.67
N PHE A 59 2.87 -42.64 12.69
CA PHE A 59 1.59 -42.73 11.98
C PHE A 59 1.67 -43.52 10.66
N GLY A 60 2.79 -44.20 10.39
CA GLY A 60 2.99 -45.01 9.19
C GLY A 60 2.85 -44.21 7.88
N TYR A 61 3.18 -42.91 7.89
CA TYR A 61 2.98 -42.00 6.75
C TYR A 61 1.55 -42.04 6.17
N SER A 62 0.56 -42.19 7.05
CA SER A 62 -0.86 -42.32 6.68
C SER A 62 -1.41 -41.13 5.89
N GLN A 63 -2.54 -41.35 5.20
CA GLN A 63 -3.21 -40.30 4.45
C GLN A 63 -3.69 -39.14 5.33
N THR A 64 -4.12 -39.42 6.58
CA THR A 64 -4.49 -38.37 7.53
C THR A 64 -3.29 -37.52 7.93
N TRP A 65 -2.12 -38.13 8.10
CA TRP A 65 -0.88 -37.42 8.45
C TRP A 65 -0.44 -36.45 7.35
N GLN A 66 -0.54 -36.86 6.08
CA GLN A 66 -0.29 -35.99 4.91
C GLN A 66 -1.38 -34.91 4.77
N LEU A 67 -2.64 -35.28 4.98
CA LEU A 67 -3.77 -34.37 4.88
C LEU A 67 -3.66 -33.19 5.85
N VAL A 68 -3.18 -33.43 7.08
CA VAL A 68 -3.03 -32.38 8.10
C VAL A 68 -2.08 -31.28 7.64
N ILE A 69 -0.90 -31.62 7.10
CA ILE A 69 0.05 -30.58 6.67
C ILE A 69 -0.41 -29.89 5.38
N ASN A 70 -0.97 -30.63 4.43
CA ASN A 70 -1.44 -30.06 3.17
C ASN A 70 -2.62 -29.11 3.40
N THR A 71 -3.59 -29.55 4.20
CA THR A 71 -4.77 -28.73 4.53
C THR A 71 -4.38 -27.52 5.36
N GLY A 72 -3.55 -27.72 6.40
CA GLY A 72 -3.10 -26.64 7.27
C GLY A 72 -2.29 -25.57 6.51
N THR A 73 -1.32 -26.00 5.72
CA THR A 73 -0.49 -25.08 4.92
C THR A 73 -1.33 -24.33 3.88
N THR A 74 -2.32 -24.99 3.27
CA THR A 74 -3.24 -24.35 2.32
C THR A 74 -4.04 -23.23 2.99
N ILE A 75 -4.63 -23.48 4.16
CA ILE A 75 -5.36 -22.45 4.93
C ILE A 75 -4.43 -21.29 5.30
N ILE A 76 -3.24 -21.59 5.85
CA ILE A 76 -2.25 -20.56 6.22
C ILE A 76 -1.85 -19.75 5.00
N THR A 77 -1.60 -20.39 3.86
CA THR A 77 -1.22 -19.71 2.61
C THR A 77 -2.33 -18.81 2.11
N PHE A 78 -3.58 -19.28 2.09
CA PHE A 78 -4.73 -18.44 1.74
C PHE A 78 -4.83 -17.20 2.64
N LEU A 79 -4.71 -17.38 3.96
CA LEU A 79 -4.69 -16.27 4.90
C LEU A 79 -3.50 -15.33 4.65
N MET A 80 -2.33 -15.88 4.38
CA MET A 80 -1.11 -15.12 4.13
C MET A 80 -1.23 -14.25 2.87
N VAL A 81 -1.87 -14.74 1.81
CA VAL A 81 -2.17 -13.94 0.61
C VAL A 81 -3.00 -12.70 0.98
N PHE A 82 -4.07 -12.85 1.77
CA PHE A 82 -4.86 -11.70 2.23
C PHE A 82 -4.08 -10.75 3.13
N LEU A 83 -3.22 -11.29 4.02
CA LEU A 83 -2.37 -10.48 4.89
C LEU A 83 -1.33 -9.68 4.09
N ILE A 84 -0.69 -10.31 3.10
CA ILE A 84 0.26 -9.66 2.20
C ILE A 84 -0.46 -8.58 1.38
N GLN A 85 -1.60 -8.89 0.78
CA GLN A 85 -2.40 -7.92 0.01
C GLN A 85 -2.80 -6.71 0.87
N GLN A 86 -3.18 -6.91 2.13
CA GLN A 86 -3.51 -5.82 3.04
C GLN A 86 -2.29 -4.97 3.42
N SER A 87 -1.14 -5.60 3.66
CA SER A 87 0.11 -4.88 3.95
C SER A 87 0.56 -4.06 2.74
N GLN A 88 0.54 -4.67 1.56
CA GLN A 88 0.90 -4.03 0.30
C GLN A 88 -0.05 -2.89 -0.04
N ASN A 89 -1.36 -3.03 0.22
CA ASN A 89 -2.34 -1.97 -0.04
C ASN A 89 -2.06 -0.72 0.82
N LYS A 90 -1.65 -0.89 2.08
CA LYS A 90 -1.26 0.23 2.95
C LYS A 90 0.07 0.86 2.54
N ASP A 91 1.05 0.03 2.18
CA ASP A 91 2.37 0.52 1.77
C ASP A 91 2.28 1.33 0.46
N SER A 92 1.46 0.89 -0.50
CA SER A 92 1.19 1.65 -1.73
C SER A 92 0.59 3.03 -1.45
N GLN A 93 -0.43 3.11 -0.58
CA GLN A 93 -1.04 4.40 -0.19
C GLN A 93 -0.04 5.34 0.49
N ALA A 94 0.84 4.80 1.35
CA ALA A 94 1.87 5.60 2.02
C ALA A 94 2.94 6.15 1.06
N VAL A 95 3.23 5.43 -0.04
CA VAL A 95 4.12 5.93 -1.10
C VAL A 95 3.47 7.10 -1.82
N HIS A 96 2.20 7.00 -2.20
CA HIS A 96 1.47 8.11 -2.82
C HIS A 96 1.47 9.36 -1.94
N LEU A 97 1.13 9.23 -0.66
CA LEU A 97 1.10 10.36 0.28
C LEU A 97 2.46 11.07 0.44
N LYS A 98 3.56 10.31 0.41
CA LYS A 98 4.92 10.87 0.45
C LYS A 98 5.31 11.56 -0.86
N LEU A 99 4.87 11.03 -2.00
CA LEU A 99 5.05 11.67 -3.30
C LEU A 99 4.25 12.97 -3.37
N ASP A 100 3.02 12.98 -2.85
CA ASP A 100 2.17 14.17 -2.80
C ASP A 100 2.80 15.25 -1.91
N GLU A 101 3.32 14.89 -0.73
CA GLU A 101 4.04 15.82 0.14
C GLU A 101 5.32 16.37 -0.53
N LEU A 102 6.09 15.55 -1.25
CA LEU A 102 7.25 16.00 -2.02
C LEU A 102 6.85 16.90 -3.19
N LEU A 103 5.75 16.58 -3.88
CA LEU A 103 5.19 17.43 -4.92
C LEU A 103 4.73 18.76 -4.33
N LEU A 104 4.12 18.77 -3.15
CA LEU A 104 3.69 19.98 -2.45
C LEU A 104 4.89 20.82 -1.97
N ALA A 105 5.93 20.17 -1.43
CA ALA A 105 7.17 20.83 -1.01
C ALA A 105 7.96 21.39 -2.20
N LEU A 106 7.92 20.71 -3.35
CA LEU A 106 8.44 21.22 -4.62
C LEU A 106 7.53 22.32 -5.21
N LYS A 107 6.21 22.21 -4.98
CA LYS A 107 5.17 23.19 -5.27
C LYS A 107 4.94 24.20 -4.15
N GLY A 108 6.01 24.59 -3.46
CA GLY A 108 6.14 25.97 -2.97
C GLY A 108 6.00 27.03 -4.09
N ALA A 109 5.73 26.61 -5.34
CA ALA A 109 5.17 27.41 -6.40
C ALA A 109 4.00 26.65 -7.09
N ASP A 110 2.81 27.25 -7.04
CA ASP A 110 1.62 27.03 -7.87
C ASP A 110 0.47 26.14 -7.31
N ASP A 111 -0.61 26.84 -6.99
CA ASP A 111 -1.84 26.51 -6.24
C ASP A 111 -2.81 25.53 -6.95
N GLY A 112 -2.32 24.76 -7.95
CA GLY A 112 -3.18 24.08 -8.93
C GLY A 112 -3.15 22.54 -8.95
N LEU A 113 -2.49 21.86 -8.00
CA LEU A 113 -2.28 20.40 -8.06
C LEU A 113 -3.01 19.61 -6.97
N VAL A 114 -4.19 20.06 -6.58
CA VAL A 114 -4.92 19.46 -5.46
C VAL A 114 -5.90 18.36 -5.89
N ASP A 115 -6.04 18.02 -7.17
CA ASP A 115 -7.09 17.06 -7.56
C ASP A 115 -6.75 16.14 -8.75
N ALA A 116 -5.52 15.61 -8.82
CA ALA A 116 -5.16 14.66 -9.90
C ALA A 116 -6.00 13.37 -9.91
N GLU A 117 -6.69 13.08 -8.80
CA GLU A 117 -7.59 11.94 -8.62
C GLU A 117 -9.02 12.17 -9.16
N ASP A 118 -9.42 13.43 -9.36
CA ASP A 118 -10.71 13.84 -9.95
C ASP A 118 -10.57 14.35 -11.40
N LEU A 119 -9.37 14.30 -11.99
CA LEU A 119 -9.13 14.71 -13.38
C LEU A 119 -9.66 13.67 -14.36
N ASP A 120 -10.44 14.15 -15.34
CA ASP A 120 -10.90 13.31 -16.45
C ASP A 120 -9.71 12.94 -17.37
N GLU A 121 -9.86 11.88 -18.16
CA GLU A 121 -8.76 11.26 -18.92
C GLU A 121 -8.09 12.23 -19.91
N ALA A 122 -8.85 13.21 -20.42
CA ALA A 122 -8.34 14.28 -21.26
C ALA A 122 -7.43 15.26 -20.51
N GLN A 123 -7.77 15.58 -19.25
CA GLN A 123 -7.01 16.51 -18.42
C GLN A 123 -5.73 15.85 -17.88
N LEU A 124 -5.77 14.55 -17.60
CA LEU A 124 -4.57 13.76 -17.30
C LEU A 124 -3.58 13.74 -18.46
N ARG A 125 -4.07 13.63 -19.70
CA ARG A 125 -3.21 13.69 -20.91
C ARG A 125 -2.62 15.08 -21.09
N GLU A 126 -3.40 16.13 -20.90
CA GLU A 126 -2.91 17.51 -20.98
C GLU A 126 -1.83 17.79 -19.91
N LEU A 127 -2.03 17.30 -18.69
CA LEU A 127 -1.05 17.40 -17.62
C LEU A 127 0.23 16.61 -17.95
N ALA A 128 0.08 15.38 -18.47
CA ALA A 128 1.21 14.55 -18.90
C ALA A 128 2.01 15.21 -20.04
N ASP A 129 1.33 15.82 -21.02
CA ASP A 129 1.94 16.54 -22.13
C ASP A 129 2.70 17.78 -21.66
N HIS A 130 2.14 18.52 -20.70
CA HIS A 130 2.81 19.67 -20.08
C HIS A 130 4.11 19.24 -19.38
N TYR A 131 4.07 18.20 -18.54
CA TYR A 131 5.27 17.71 -17.86
C TYR A 131 6.30 17.12 -18.84
N ALA A 132 5.87 16.44 -19.90
CA ALA A 132 6.76 15.97 -20.97
C ALA A 132 7.46 17.12 -21.69
N ALA A 133 6.76 18.24 -21.93
CA ALA A 133 7.33 19.44 -22.53
C ALA A 133 8.38 20.10 -21.61
N VAL A 134 8.10 20.20 -20.31
CA VAL A 134 9.02 20.74 -19.31
C VAL A 134 10.29 19.88 -19.19
N ALA A 135 10.14 18.56 -19.14
CA ALA A 135 11.27 17.62 -19.09
C ALA A 135 12.18 17.75 -20.32
N LYS A 136 11.59 17.86 -21.51
CA LYS A 136 12.32 18.07 -22.76
C LYS A 136 13.09 19.39 -22.76
N HIS A 137 12.50 20.45 -22.20
CA HIS A 137 13.15 21.75 -22.12
C HIS A 137 14.33 21.77 -21.13
N LEU A 138 14.21 21.06 -20.01
CA LEU A 138 15.29 20.89 -19.03
C LEU A 138 16.44 20.04 -19.58
N GLN A 139 16.13 18.94 -20.26
CA GLN A 139 17.14 18.09 -20.89
C GLN A 139 17.90 18.83 -22.00
N GLY A 140 17.21 19.69 -22.76
CA GLY A 140 17.82 20.60 -23.74
C GLY A 140 18.71 21.68 -23.11
N ARG A 141 18.43 22.11 -21.86
CA ARG A 141 19.28 23.05 -21.12
C ARG A 141 20.51 22.37 -20.52
N LEU A 142 20.36 21.17 -19.97
CA LEU A 142 21.47 20.38 -19.41
C LEU A 142 22.49 20.01 -20.50
N SER A 143 22.01 19.51 -21.64
CA SER A 143 22.88 19.19 -22.78
C SER A 143 23.64 20.41 -23.36
N ARG A 144 23.07 21.62 -23.28
CA ARG A 144 23.75 22.86 -23.67
C ARG A 144 24.81 23.33 -22.66
N LEU A 145 24.62 23.02 -21.38
CA LEU A 145 25.61 23.31 -20.33
C LEU A 145 26.80 22.35 -20.43
N ASP A 146 26.54 21.08 -20.73
CA ASP A 146 27.60 20.08 -20.94
C ASP A 146 28.42 20.38 -22.21
N ALA A 147 27.78 20.82 -23.29
CA ALA A 147 28.45 21.17 -24.55
C ALA A 147 29.22 22.52 -24.51
N GLY A 148 28.96 23.38 -23.53
CA GLY A 148 29.64 24.68 -23.36
C GLY A 148 30.79 24.65 -22.35
N SER A 149 31.07 23.51 -21.73
CA SER A 149 32.13 23.32 -20.72
C SER A 149 33.30 22.45 -21.19
N ALA A 150 33.30 22.05 -22.47
CA ALA A 150 34.38 21.35 -23.17
C ALA A 150 35.02 22.27 -24.23
#